data_AF-A0A7S0SH38-F1
#
_entry.id   AF-A0A7S0SH38-F1
#
_cell.length_a   1.000
_cell.length_b   1.000
_cell.length_c   1.000
_cell.angle_alpha   90.00
_cell.angle_beta   90.00
_cell.angle_gamma   90.00
#
_symmetry.space_group_name_H-M   'P 1'
#
loop_
_entity.id
_entity.type
_entity.pdbx_description
1 polymer ?
#
loop_
_entity_poly.entity_id
_entity_poly.type
_entity_poly.pdbx_seq_one_letter_code
_entity_poly.pdbx_strand_id
1 'polypeptide(L)'
;TGGAMATAGNDDRLYVFEAFGILLGIDDVPEAAQVRWLEAAVAPLRAQVEAAAARGAFPGDAAAAQHAIVALGNIAKGFPLRMATVARPRIGETLQAGLEPALRCLAVWPRDPLTRQRVTAFFQRLVQGIGSKVFPYALPLVTHLRTGASAGDLRECLVLVNQLMATFKVDLSPFMAAVLPPMTRQVAEALAPFAGVTGCLVGLKVDGVGVGGGVVDVVSGGVGRGAAADNTEEAREARELEKMFMSHLHRIGVDGLLPVLAATHPPDIPAARDAILASLVAAASTHVSASIRKMALQALTKFATIWVPTAEQTAAGVPEPVPGFTRFAAETVAAECCVRAVLRGDLDPRDAGCASTLGEAVTFQRVMLERCGDSFARHLVGIVLAPLGLDADVGSEYVRVVSLATPKEARAFIGECQKVVAAKYPAMIHQRHRCT
;
A
#
# COMPACT_ATOMS: atom_id res chain seq x y z
N THR A 1 -10.68 -9.59 11.29
CA THR A 1 -11.13 -10.28 10.06
C THR A 1 -12.27 -11.29 10.30
N GLY A 2 -13.12 -11.11 11.32
CA GLY A 2 -14.19 -12.06 11.66
C GLY A 2 -15.53 -11.92 10.93
N GLY A 3 -15.72 -10.88 10.11
CA GLY A 3 -17.04 -10.57 9.51
C GLY A 3 -17.31 -11.16 8.12
N ALA A 4 -16.29 -11.66 7.41
CA ALA A 4 -16.42 -11.96 5.98
C ALA A 4 -17.01 -13.35 5.66
N MET A 5 -17.18 -14.22 6.65
CA MET A 5 -17.82 -15.55 6.45
C MET A 5 -19.31 -15.57 6.82
N ALA A 6 -19.89 -14.47 7.32
CA ALA A 6 -21.17 -14.51 8.02
C ALA A 6 -22.43 -14.32 7.17
N THR A 7 -22.35 -13.90 5.89
CA THR A 7 -23.55 -13.36 5.20
C THR A 7 -24.12 -14.18 4.03
N ALA A 8 -23.55 -15.35 3.69
CA ALA A 8 -24.28 -16.37 2.91
C ALA A 8 -23.59 -17.74 3.06
N GLY A 9 -24.28 -18.71 3.67
CA GLY A 9 -23.82 -20.09 3.78
C GLY A 9 -23.04 -20.44 5.05
N ASN A 10 -23.47 -19.96 6.22
CA ASN A 10 -23.04 -20.55 7.48
C ASN A 10 -23.79 -21.88 7.67
N ASP A 11 -23.34 -22.91 6.97
CA ASP A 11 -23.80 -24.29 7.16
C ASP A 11 -23.14 -24.81 8.44
N ASP A 12 -23.92 -25.13 9.48
CA ASP A 12 -23.40 -25.63 10.77
C ASP A 12 -22.48 -26.85 10.60
N ARG A 13 -22.61 -27.58 9.48
CA ARG A 13 -21.70 -28.66 9.07
C ARG A 13 -20.26 -28.22 8.91
N LEU A 14 -20.01 -26.94 8.64
CA LEU A 14 -18.66 -26.37 8.54
C LEU A 14 -17.91 -26.33 9.88
N TYR A 15 -18.63 -26.30 11.01
CA TYR A 15 -18.02 -26.43 12.34
C TYR A 15 -17.48 -27.83 12.59
N VAL A 16 -18.01 -28.86 11.94
CA VAL A 16 -17.50 -30.24 12.08
C VAL A 16 -16.08 -30.33 11.51
N PHE A 17 -15.81 -29.67 10.39
CA PHE A 17 -14.47 -29.61 9.80
C PHE A 17 -13.47 -28.85 10.66
N GLU A 18 -13.92 -27.75 11.29
CA GLU A 18 -13.09 -27.02 12.26
C GLU A 18 -12.80 -27.86 13.51
N ALA A 19 -13.82 -28.50 14.09
CA ALA A 19 -13.67 -29.38 15.24
C ALA A 19 -12.75 -30.57 14.94
N PHE A 20 -12.89 -31.18 13.75
CA PHE A 20 -11.99 -32.22 13.26
C PHE A 20 -10.54 -31.72 13.20
N GLY A 21 -10.31 -30.56 12.60
CA GLY A 21 -8.98 -29.96 12.53
C GLY A 21 -8.39 -29.71 13.93
N ILE A 22 -9.19 -29.15 14.84
CA ILE A 22 -8.74 -28.84 16.21
C ILE A 22 -8.38 -30.11 16.97
N LEU A 23 -9.22 -31.14 16.92
CA LEU A 23 -8.96 -32.42 17.59
C LEU A 23 -7.68 -33.07 17.06
N LEU A 24 -7.50 -33.01 15.73
CA LEU A 24 -6.33 -33.62 15.09
C LEU A 24 -5.06 -32.80 15.31
N GLY A 25 -5.18 -31.48 15.49
CA GLY A 25 -4.08 -30.54 15.70
C GLY A 25 -3.52 -30.48 17.13
N ILE A 26 -3.91 -31.38 18.03
CA ILE A 26 -3.34 -31.51 19.39
C ILE A 26 -2.04 -32.33 19.32
N ASP A 27 -1.01 -31.91 20.06
CA ASP A 27 0.32 -32.54 20.03
C ASP A 27 0.31 -34.02 20.46
N ASP A 28 -0.63 -34.40 21.35
CA ASP A 28 -0.80 -35.75 21.90
C ASP A 28 -1.20 -36.80 20.86
N VAL A 29 -1.77 -36.39 19.72
CA VAL A 29 -2.12 -37.34 18.66
C VAL A 29 -0.83 -37.80 17.96
N PRO A 30 -0.58 -39.11 17.82
CA PRO A 30 0.61 -39.62 17.14
C PRO A 30 0.69 -39.11 15.69
N GLU A 31 1.88 -38.69 15.25
CA GLU A 31 2.10 -38.09 13.93
C GLU A 31 1.57 -38.97 12.77
N ALA A 32 1.84 -40.28 12.82
CA ALA A 32 1.37 -41.20 11.78
C ALA A 32 -0.17 -41.25 11.69
N ALA A 33 -0.86 -41.13 12.83
CA ALA A 33 -2.32 -41.06 12.86
C ALA A 33 -2.80 -39.70 12.35
N GLN A 34 -2.19 -38.59 12.78
CA GLN A 34 -2.53 -37.25 12.30
C GLN A 34 -2.46 -37.15 10.78
N VAL A 35 -1.34 -37.55 10.18
CA VAL A 35 -1.15 -37.49 8.73
C VAL A 35 -2.15 -38.39 8.01
N ARG A 36 -2.38 -39.61 8.50
CA ARG A 36 -3.32 -40.56 7.89
C ARG A 36 -4.76 -40.02 7.90
N TRP A 37 -5.24 -39.55 9.05
CA TRP A 37 -6.60 -39.04 9.18
C TRP A 37 -6.79 -37.73 8.44
N LEU A 38 -5.78 -36.86 8.44
CA LEU A 38 -5.80 -35.61 7.69
C LEU A 38 -5.90 -35.89 6.18
N GLU A 39 -5.06 -36.78 5.64
CA GLU A 39 -5.13 -37.13 4.22
C GLU A 39 -6.47 -37.79 3.87
N ALA A 40 -7.00 -38.67 4.73
CA ALA A 40 -8.31 -39.29 4.52
C ALA A 40 -9.46 -38.26 4.44
N ALA A 41 -9.36 -37.14 5.17
CA ALA A 41 -10.35 -36.07 5.14
C ALA A 41 -10.13 -35.07 3.98
N VAL A 42 -8.86 -34.72 3.71
CA VAL A 42 -8.48 -33.70 2.72
C VAL A 42 -8.55 -34.24 1.29
N ALA A 43 -8.15 -35.50 1.05
CA ALA A 43 -8.13 -36.10 -0.29
C ALA A 43 -9.48 -36.06 -1.02
N PRO A 44 -10.63 -36.47 -0.42
CA PRO A 44 -11.92 -36.42 -1.11
C PRO A 44 -12.37 -34.97 -1.40
N LEU A 45 -12.10 -34.04 -0.49
CA LEU A 45 -12.40 -32.62 -0.71
C LEU A 45 -11.55 -32.03 -1.84
N ARG A 46 -10.25 -32.35 -1.87
CA ARG A 46 -9.34 -31.97 -2.95
C ARG A 46 -9.82 -32.52 -4.30
N ALA A 47 -10.19 -33.80 -4.35
CA ALA A 47 -10.71 -34.43 -5.56
C ALA A 47 -12.03 -33.77 -6.04
N GLN A 48 -12.88 -33.34 -5.12
CA GLN A 48 -14.12 -32.61 -5.44
C GLN A 48 -13.81 -31.25 -6.10
N VAL A 49 -12.83 -30.50 -5.58
CA VAL A 49 -12.38 -29.23 -6.18
C VAL A 49 -11.77 -29.47 -7.56
N GLU A 50 -10.94 -30.49 -7.70
CA GLU A 50 -10.30 -30.85 -8.98
C GLU A 50 -11.31 -31.26 -10.04
N ALA A 51 -12.29 -32.09 -9.68
CA ALA A 51 -13.35 -32.53 -10.59
C ALA A 51 -14.22 -31.34 -11.04
N ALA A 52 -14.56 -30.44 -10.12
CA ALA A 52 -15.34 -29.25 -10.45
C ALA A 52 -14.56 -28.27 -11.34
N ALA A 53 -13.23 -28.19 -11.19
CA ALA A 53 -12.37 -27.32 -11.99
C ALA A 53 -11.89 -27.95 -13.33
N ALA A 54 -12.26 -29.20 -13.63
CA ALA A 54 -11.83 -29.88 -14.85
C ALA A 54 -12.52 -29.31 -16.11
N ARG A 55 -11.75 -29.11 -17.20
CA ARG A 55 -12.28 -28.62 -18.48
C ARG A 55 -13.28 -29.60 -19.07
N GLY A 56 -14.45 -29.11 -19.49
CA GLY A 56 -15.50 -29.92 -20.12
C GLY A 56 -16.50 -30.56 -19.15
N ALA A 57 -16.40 -30.28 -17.85
CA ALA A 57 -17.50 -30.52 -16.94
C ALA A 57 -18.72 -29.67 -17.36
N PHE A 58 -19.90 -30.28 -17.50
CA PHE A 58 -21.21 -29.59 -17.45
C PHE A 58 -21.15 -28.50 -16.39
N PRO A 59 -21.76 -27.30 -16.60
CA PRO A 59 -21.51 -26.09 -15.82
C PRO A 59 -21.15 -26.46 -14.38
N GLY A 60 -19.83 -26.49 -14.12
CA GLY A 60 -19.32 -27.17 -12.94
C GLY A 60 -20.01 -26.60 -11.72
N ASP A 61 -20.35 -27.45 -10.75
CA ASP A 61 -21.04 -27.00 -9.56
C ASP A 61 -20.07 -26.15 -8.73
N ALA A 62 -20.03 -24.85 -9.04
CA ALA A 62 -19.21 -23.87 -8.35
C ALA A 62 -19.52 -23.92 -6.84
N ALA A 63 -20.77 -24.21 -6.45
CA ALA A 63 -21.14 -24.37 -5.05
C ALA A 63 -20.44 -25.59 -4.41
N ALA A 64 -20.36 -26.72 -5.11
CA ALA A 64 -19.61 -27.89 -4.63
C ALA A 64 -18.12 -27.58 -4.41
N ALA A 65 -17.47 -26.90 -5.37
CA ALA A 65 -16.08 -26.46 -5.23
C ALA A 65 -15.91 -25.47 -4.08
N GLN A 66 -16.79 -24.47 -3.98
CA GLN A 66 -16.79 -23.46 -2.92
C GLN A 66 -16.93 -24.10 -1.53
N HIS A 67 -17.87 -25.04 -1.35
CA HIS A 67 -18.06 -25.76 -0.09
C HIS A 67 -16.83 -26.58 0.28
N ALA A 68 -16.24 -27.31 -0.67
CA ALA A 68 -15.03 -28.09 -0.42
C ALA A 68 -13.83 -27.20 -0.05
N ILE A 69 -13.65 -26.05 -0.72
CA ILE A 69 -12.61 -25.06 -0.39
C ILE A 69 -12.80 -24.51 1.03
N VAL A 70 -14.04 -24.22 1.44
CA VAL A 70 -14.33 -23.74 2.80
C VAL A 70 -14.05 -24.83 3.84
N ALA A 71 -14.43 -26.08 3.57
CA ALA A 71 -14.12 -27.21 4.44
C ALA A 71 -12.62 -27.40 4.62
N LEU A 72 -11.83 -27.36 3.54
CA LEU A 72 -10.37 -27.41 3.59
C LEU A 72 -9.78 -26.29 4.46
N GLY A 73 -10.29 -25.06 4.31
CA GLY A 73 -9.88 -23.93 5.14
C GLY A 73 -10.24 -24.07 6.63
N ASN A 74 -11.37 -24.70 6.94
CA ASN A 74 -11.76 -24.94 8.33
C ASN A 74 -10.94 -26.05 8.98
N ILE A 75 -10.62 -27.13 8.25
CA ILE A 75 -9.67 -28.16 8.72
C ILE A 75 -8.31 -27.51 9.01
N ALA A 76 -7.79 -26.71 8.07
CA ALA A 76 -6.47 -26.08 8.20
C ALA A 76 -6.35 -25.18 9.44
N LYS A 77 -7.46 -24.56 9.89
CA LYS A 77 -7.50 -23.72 11.10
C LYS A 77 -7.06 -24.45 12.37
N GLY A 78 -7.32 -25.75 12.44
CA GLY A 78 -7.05 -26.55 13.63
C GLY A 78 -5.58 -26.85 13.87
N PHE A 79 -4.71 -26.62 12.89
CA PHE A 79 -3.28 -26.94 12.98
C PHE A 79 -2.44 -25.68 13.29
N PRO A 80 -1.68 -25.66 14.39
CA PRO A 80 -0.75 -24.58 14.68
C PRO A 80 0.37 -24.49 13.63
N LEU A 81 0.82 -23.26 13.33
CA LEU A 81 1.86 -22.98 12.34
C LEU A 81 3.11 -23.83 12.54
N ARG A 82 3.64 -23.89 13.77
CA ARG A 82 4.86 -24.64 14.10
C ARG A 82 4.69 -26.14 13.85
N MET A 83 3.50 -26.68 14.05
CA MET A 83 3.22 -28.10 13.81
C MET A 83 3.29 -28.41 12.31
N ALA A 84 2.55 -27.66 11.50
CA ALA A 84 2.46 -27.90 10.07
C ALA A 84 3.74 -27.56 9.28
N THR A 85 4.65 -26.76 9.86
CA THR A 85 5.87 -26.31 9.16
C THR A 85 7.16 -26.91 9.70
N VAL A 86 7.28 -27.13 11.01
CA VAL A 86 8.53 -27.55 11.66
C VAL A 86 8.41 -28.94 12.26
N ALA A 87 7.42 -29.18 13.12
CA ALA A 87 7.36 -30.42 13.89
C ALA A 87 6.93 -31.62 13.04
N ARG A 88 5.95 -31.42 12.16
CA ARG A 88 5.32 -32.48 11.35
C ARG A 88 5.04 -31.95 9.93
N PRO A 89 6.07 -31.71 9.09
CA PRO A 89 5.94 -30.97 7.82
C PRO A 89 4.97 -31.59 6.81
N ARG A 90 4.74 -32.90 6.88
CA ARG A 90 3.76 -33.62 6.04
C ARG A 90 2.33 -33.10 6.23
N ILE A 91 1.99 -32.61 7.43
CA ILE A 91 0.69 -31.95 7.68
C ILE A 91 0.56 -30.71 6.79
N GLY A 92 1.61 -29.87 6.75
CA GLY A 92 1.63 -28.69 5.91
C GLY A 92 1.55 -29.03 4.42
N GLU A 93 2.22 -30.09 3.97
CA GLU A 93 2.17 -30.58 2.59
C GLU A 93 0.76 -31.02 2.17
N THR A 94 0.06 -31.79 3.02
CA THR A 94 -1.33 -32.20 2.78
C THR A 94 -2.27 -31.00 2.72
N LEU A 95 -2.16 -30.04 3.65
CA LEU A 95 -2.98 -28.83 3.65
C LEU A 95 -2.71 -27.94 2.42
N GLN A 96 -1.44 -27.82 2.03
CA GLN A 96 -1.00 -27.04 0.87
C GLN A 96 -1.54 -27.62 -0.45
N ALA A 97 -1.65 -28.94 -0.56
CA ALA A 97 -2.07 -29.62 -1.79
C ALA A 97 -3.46 -29.18 -2.31
N GLY A 98 -4.31 -28.60 -1.45
CA GLY A 98 -5.60 -28.05 -1.85
C GLY A 98 -5.52 -26.69 -2.58
N LEU A 99 -4.41 -25.94 -2.48
CA LEU A 99 -4.29 -24.59 -3.05
C LEU A 99 -4.30 -24.59 -4.56
N GLU A 100 -3.55 -25.51 -5.17
CA GLU A 100 -3.39 -25.57 -6.61
C GLU A 100 -4.74 -25.80 -7.32
N PRO A 101 -5.56 -26.80 -6.95
CA PRO A 101 -6.92 -26.95 -7.47
C PRO A 101 -7.81 -25.74 -7.20
N ALA A 102 -7.75 -25.16 -5.99
CA ALA A 102 -8.55 -23.99 -5.63
C ALA A 102 -8.24 -22.77 -6.51
N LEU A 103 -6.97 -22.55 -6.88
CA LEU A 103 -6.61 -21.48 -7.80
C LEU A 103 -7.12 -21.73 -9.21
N ARG A 104 -7.16 -22.97 -9.69
CA ARG A 104 -7.73 -23.29 -11.01
C ARG A 104 -9.22 -22.92 -11.08
N CYS A 105 -9.95 -22.98 -9.96
CA CYS A 105 -11.34 -22.50 -9.91
C CYS A 105 -11.46 -21.03 -10.33
N LEU A 106 -10.46 -20.19 -10.07
CA LEU A 106 -10.45 -18.79 -10.52
C LEU A 106 -10.32 -18.65 -12.03
N ALA A 107 -9.67 -19.61 -12.71
CA ALA A 107 -9.59 -19.62 -14.16
C ALA A 107 -10.88 -20.15 -14.82
N VAL A 108 -11.60 -21.04 -14.13
CA VAL A 108 -12.89 -21.60 -14.61
C VAL A 108 -14.04 -20.61 -14.39
N TRP A 109 -14.07 -19.94 -13.23
CA TRP A 109 -15.10 -18.95 -12.87
C TRP A 109 -14.49 -17.58 -12.54
N PRO A 110 -13.83 -16.89 -13.50
CA PRO A 110 -13.12 -15.64 -13.23
C PRO A 110 -14.03 -14.48 -12.80
N ARG A 111 -15.32 -14.55 -13.15
CA ARG A 111 -16.32 -13.53 -12.83
C ARG A 111 -17.22 -13.86 -11.65
N ASP A 112 -17.02 -15.02 -10.99
CA ASP A 112 -17.84 -15.40 -9.84
C ASP A 112 -17.27 -14.83 -8.53
N PRO A 113 -17.95 -13.86 -7.87
CA PRO A 113 -17.43 -13.21 -6.68
C PRO A 113 -17.25 -14.16 -5.50
N LEU A 114 -18.15 -15.16 -5.37
CA LEU A 114 -18.12 -16.10 -4.26
C LEU A 114 -16.91 -17.03 -4.35
N THR A 115 -16.58 -17.56 -5.54
CA THR A 115 -15.36 -18.35 -5.77
C THR A 115 -14.11 -17.53 -5.46
N ARG A 116 -14.03 -16.29 -5.96
CA ARG A 116 -12.90 -15.37 -5.66
C ARG A 116 -12.74 -15.16 -4.15
N GLN A 117 -13.84 -14.92 -3.45
CA GLN A 117 -13.87 -14.75 -2.00
C GLN A 117 -13.40 -16.02 -1.27
N ARG A 118 -13.94 -17.20 -1.60
CA ARG A 118 -13.60 -18.46 -0.92
C ARG A 118 -12.15 -18.89 -1.14
N VAL A 119 -11.63 -18.77 -2.37
CA VAL A 119 -10.23 -19.08 -2.69
C VAL A 119 -9.28 -18.11 -1.96
N THR A 120 -9.59 -16.82 -1.95
CA THR A 120 -8.79 -15.82 -1.22
C THR A 120 -8.78 -16.09 0.28
N ALA A 121 -9.94 -16.40 0.87
CA ALA A 121 -10.05 -16.74 2.29
C ALA A 121 -9.28 -18.02 2.63
N PHE A 122 -9.32 -19.04 1.77
CA PHE A 122 -8.56 -20.28 1.95
C PHE A 122 -7.05 -20.02 1.89
N PHE A 123 -6.59 -19.22 0.93
CA PHE A 123 -5.19 -18.79 0.85
C PHE A 123 -4.76 -18.03 2.11
N GLN A 124 -5.55 -17.05 2.57
CA GLN A 124 -5.26 -16.28 3.79
C GLN A 124 -5.22 -17.17 5.05
N ARG A 125 -6.05 -18.22 5.11
CA ARG A 125 -5.98 -19.20 6.19
C ARG A 125 -4.66 -19.96 6.15
N LEU A 126 -4.22 -20.40 4.97
CA LEU A 126 -2.96 -21.12 4.82
C LEU A 126 -1.74 -20.23 5.04
N VAL A 127 -1.81 -18.92 4.80
CA VAL A 127 -0.77 -17.96 5.24
C VAL A 127 -0.52 -18.10 6.75
N GLN A 128 -1.60 -18.25 7.55
CA GLN A 128 -1.50 -18.40 9.00
C GLN A 128 -1.07 -19.82 9.43
N GLY A 129 -1.46 -20.84 8.67
CA GLY A 129 -1.24 -22.25 9.02
C GLY A 129 0.07 -22.86 8.52
N ILE A 130 0.56 -22.46 7.34
CA ILE A 130 1.76 -23.06 6.70
C ILE A 130 2.83 -22.02 6.30
N GLY A 131 2.61 -20.73 6.60
CA GLY A 131 3.63 -19.69 6.44
C GLY A 131 4.12 -19.54 5.00
N SER A 132 5.44 -19.47 4.81
CA SER A 132 6.08 -19.21 3.51
C SER A 132 5.83 -20.29 2.44
N LYS A 133 5.33 -21.47 2.83
CA LYS A 133 4.93 -22.52 1.88
C LYS A 133 3.85 -22.08 0.89
N VAL A 134 3.11 -21.00 1.18
CA VAL A 134 2.10 -20.43 0.27
C VAL A 134 2.69 -19.59 -0.88
N PHE A 135 3.99 -19.24 -0.85
CA PHE A 135 4.60 -18.31 -1.82
C PHE A 135 4.40 -18.68 -3.30
N PRO A 136 4.51 -19.96 -3.72
CA PRO A 136 4.28 -20.33 -5.11
C PRO A 136 2.89 -19.96 -5.64
N TYR A 137 1.92 -19.80 -4.74
CA TYR A 137 0.51 -19.54 -5.05
C TYR A 137 0.14 -18.06 -4.94
N ALA A 138 0.97 -17.23 -4.29
CA ALA A 138 0.68 -15.82 -4.04
C ALA A 138 0.59 -15.01 -5.34
N LEU A 139 1.58 -15.14 -6.23
CA LEU A 139 1.61 -14.41 -7.50
C LEU A 139 0.48 -14.87 -8.46
N PRO A 140 0.23 -16.18 -8.66
CA PRO A 140 -0.92 -16.64 -9.44
C PRO A 140 -2.27 -16.11 -8.93
N LEU A 141 -2.48 -16.12 -7.61
CA LEU A 141 -3.70 -15.60 -6.97
C LEU A 141 -3.88 -14.11 -7.28
N VAL A 142 -2.87 -13.30 -6.94
CA VAL A 142 -2.95 -11.85 -7.11
C VAL A 142 -3.07 -11.45 -8.58
N THR A 143 -2.45 -12.19 -9.49
CA THR A 143 -2.59 -11.97 -10.94
C THR A 143 -4.03 -12.18 -11.40
N HIS A 144 -4.69 -13.26 -10.96
CA HIS A 144 -6.10 -13.51 -11.26
C HIS A 144 -7.00 -12.42 -10.67
N LEU A 145 -6.81 -12.07 -9.39
CA LEU A 145 -7.62 -11.05 -8.72
C LEU A 145 -7.51 -9.67 -9.37
N ARG A 146 -6.43 -9.40 -10.09
CA ARG A 146 -6.17 -8.14 -10.78
C ARG A 146 -6.67 -8.10 -12.23
N THR A 147 -6.92 -9.24 -12.84
CA THR A 147 -7.35 -9.30 -14.25
C THR A 147 -8.81 -8.88 -14.36
N GLY A 148 -9.07 -7.78 -15.07
CA GLY A 148 -10.42 -7.22 -15.22
C GLY A 148 -11.02 -6.66 -13.91
N ALA A 149 -10.17 -6.26 -12.97
CA ALA A 149 -10.55 -5.75 -11.66
C ALA A 149 -11.16 -4.34 -11.74
N SER A 150 -12.25 -4.11 -11.01
CA SER A 150 -12.78 -2.78 -10.69
C SER A 150 -11.91 -2.04 -9.67
N ALA A 151 -12.24 -0.77 -9.37
CA ALA A 151 -11.56 -0.04 -8.30
C ALA A 151 -11.76 -0.71 -6.92
N GLY A 152 -12.97 -1.21 -6.63
CA GLY A 152 -13.26 -2.01 -5.44
C GLY A 152 -12.42 -3.29 -5.36
N ASP A 153 -12.29 -4.02 -6.47
CA ASP A 153 -11.47 -5.24 -6.56
C ASP A 153 -9.98 -4.96 -6.30
N LEU A 154 -9.43 -3.91 -6.92
CA LEU A 154 -8.03 -3.50 -6.73
C LEU A 154 -7.76 -3.11 -5.27
N ARG A 155 -8.71 -2.43 -4.61
CA ARG A 155 -8.63 -2.10 -3.19
C ARG A 155 -8.54 -3.36 -2.33
N GLU A 156 -9.38 -4.36 -2.58
CA GLU A 156 -9.33 -5.64 -1.85
C GLU A 156 -8.03 -6.41 -2.12
N CYS A 157 -7.52 -6.33 -3.35
CA CYS A 157 -6.23 -6.92 -3.70
C CYS A 157 -5.08 -6.25 -2.94
N LEU A 158 -5.08 -4.92 -2.83
CA LEU A 158 -4.10 -4.18 -2.00
C LEU A 158 -4.19 -4.56 -0.51
N VAL A 159 -5.40 -4.82 0.02
CA VAL A 159 -5.56 -5.32 1.39
C VAL A 159 -4.88 -6.68 1.58
N LEU A 160 -5.06 -7.61 0.63
CA LEU A 160 -4.37 -8.91 0.66
C LEU A 160 -2.85 -8.74 0.58
N VAL A 161 -2.36 -7.93 -0.35
CA VAL A 161 -0.92 -7.66 -0.50
C VAL A 161 -0.35 -7.04 0.78
N ASN A 162 -1.02 -6.06 1.38
CA ASN A 162 -0.61 -5.46 2.64
C ASN A 162 -0.54 -6.48 3.79
N GLN A 163 -1.48 -7.42 3.84
CA GLN A 163 -1.44 -8.51 4.83
C GLN A 163 -0.23 -9.42 4.62
N LEU A 164 0.10 -9.75 3.36
CA LEU A 164 1.29 -10.54 3.04
C LEU A 164 2.57 -9.78 3.42
N MET A 165 2.66 -8.49 3.12
CA MET A 165 3.81 -7.66 3.49
C MET A 165 3.99 -7.61 5.01
N ALA A 166 2.91 -7.46 5.78
CA ALA A 166 2.95 -7.50 7.25
C ALA A 166 3.49 -8.83 7.79
N THR A 167 3.12 -9.92 7.12
CA THR A 167 3.39 -11.30 7.58
C THR A 167 4.81 -11.74 7.23
N PHE A 168 5.25 -11.44 6.01
CA PHE A 168 6.49 -11.98 5.44
C PHE A 168 7.60 -10.94 5.27
N LYS A 169 7.29 -9.64 5.36
CA LYS A 169 8.28 -8.55 5.31
C LYS A 169 9.23 -8.71 4.11
N VAL A 170 10.54 -8.62 4.35
CA VAL A 170 11.60 -8.71 3.34
C VAL A 170 11.59 -10.00 2.52
N ASP A 171 11.08 -11.11 3.06
CA ASP A 171 11.00 -12.39 2.35
C ASP A 171 10.01 -12.32 1.16
N LEU A 172 9.12 -11.33 1.17
CA LEU A 172 8.16 -11.08 0.10
C LEU A 172 8.76 -10.25 -1.06
N SER A 173 10.03 -9.85 -0.99
CA SER A 173 10.66 -8.98 -2.00
C SER A 173 10.52 -9.50 -3.45
N PRO A 174 10.74 -10.79 -3.76
CA PRO A 174 10.58 -11.30 -5.13
C PRO A 174 9.14 -11.18 -5.65
N PHE A 175 8.15 -11.43 -4.78
CA PHE A 175 6.74 -11.26 -5.11
C PHE A 175 6.40 -9.79 -5.35
N MET A 176 6.88 -8.89 -4.49
CA MET A 176 6.64 -7.45 -4.63
C MET A 176 7.26 -6.90 -5.92
N ALA A 177 8.45 -7.37 -6.32
CA ALA A 177 9.06 -6.97 -7.59
C ALA A 177 8.20 -7.34 -8.80
N ALA A 178 7.47 -8.46 -8.75
CA ALA A 178 6.57 -8.88 -9.82
C ALA A 178 5.21 -8.17 -9.79
N VAL A 179 4.68 -7.87 -8.60
CA VAL A 179 3.33 -7.32 -8.44
C VAL A 179 3.29 -5.79 -8.51
N LEU A 180 4.31 -5.12 -7.99
CA LEU A 180 4.26 -3.67 -7.78
C LEU A 180 4.11 -2.87 -9.08
N PRO A 181 4.91 -3.09 -10.14
CA PRO A 181 4.75 -2.29 -11.36
C PRO A 181 3.37 -2.41 -12.02
N PRO A 182 2.84 -3.61 -12.29
CA PRO A 182 1.55 -3.70 -12.95
C PRO A 182 0.39 -3.34 -12.00
N MET A 183 0.56 -3.45 -10.67
CA MET A 183 -0.43 -2.94 -9.70
C MET A 183 -0.50 -1.41 -9.76
N THR A 184 0.64 -0.72 -9.71
CA THR A 184 0.71 0.74 -9.82
C THR A 184 0.06 1.24 -11.11
N ARG A 185 0.32 0.56 -12.25
CA ARG A 185 -0.31 0.88 -13.53
C ARG A 185 -1.83 0.75 -13.49
N GLN A 186 -2.36 -0.35 -12.97
CA GLN A 186 -3.81 -0.56 -12.89
C GLN A 186 -4.51 0.40 -11.93
N VAL A 187 -3.88 0.73 -10.80
CA VAL A 187 -4.40 1.77 -9.91
C VAL A 187 -4.41 3.12 -10.65
N ALA A 188 -3.36 3.44 -11.42
CA ALA A 188 -3.34 4.65 -12.21
C ALA A 188 -4.47 4.74 -13.24
N GLU A 189 -4.66 3.65 -14.00
CA GLU A 189 -5.75 3.53 -14.98
C GLU A 189 -7.13 3.65 -14.32
N ALA A 190 -7.32 3.03 -13.15
CA ALA A 190 -8.59 3.08 -12.42
C ALA A 190 -8.90 4.49 -11.85
N LEU A 191 -7.87 5.25 -11.47
CA LEU A 191 -8.03 6.60 -10.91
C LEU A 191 -8.09 7.70 -11.98
N ALA A 192 -7.54 7.45 -13.18
CA ALA A 192 -7.44 8.46 -14.24
C ALA A 192 -8.77 9.14 -14.63
N PRO A 193 -9.92 8.43 -14.76
CA PRO A 193 -11.20 9.07 -15.09
C PRO A 193 -11.70 10.07 -14.04
N PHE A 194 -11.19 9.98 -12.82
CA PHE A 194 -11.63 10.77 -11.68
C PHE A 194 -10.60 11.84 -11.28
N ALA A 195 -9.42 11.83 -11.91
CA ALA A 195 -8.39 12.84 -11.71
C ALA A 195 -8.85 14.21 -12.26
N GLY A 196 -8.68 15.28 -11.49
CA GLY A 196 -8.98 16.64 -11.92
C GLY A 196 -10.46 17.07 -11.98
N VAL A 197 -11.44 16.15 -12.11
CA VAL A 197 -12.86 16.52 -12.27
C VAL A 197 -13.49 17.13 -11.01
N THR A 198 -12.95 16.83 -9.82
CA THR A 198 -13.46 17.36 -8.52
C THR A 198 -12.37 17.88 -7.59
N GLY A 199 -11.10 17.90 -8.02
CA GLY A 199 -9.95 18.20 -7.15
C GLY A 199 -9.72 17.19 -6.01
N CYS A 200 -10.47 16.09 -5.97
CA CYS A 200 -10.47 15.14 -4.85
C CYS A 200 -9.48 13.99 -4.97
N LEU A 201 -8.84 13.79 -6.13
CA LEU A 201 -7.85 12.74 -6.36
C LEU A 201 -6.65 13.34 -7.08
N VAL A 202 -5.46 12.88 -6.73
CA VAL A 202 -4.19 13.38 -7.29
C VAL A 202 -3.92 12.79 -8.68
N GLY A 203 -4.48 11.63 -8.98
CA GLY A 203 -4.15 10.86 -10.18
C GLY A 203 -2.72 10.29 -10.13
N LEU A 204 -2.46 9.26 -10.93
CA LEU A 204 -1.13 8.70 -11.15
C LEU A 204 -0.77 8.90 -12.61
N LYS A 205 0.36 9.55 -12.89
CA LYS A 205 0.94 9.58 -14.23
C LYS A 205 1.87 8.37 -14.38
N VAL A 206 1.53 7.45 -15.28
CA VAL A 206 2.36 6.31 -15.65
C VAL A 206 2.59 6.37 -17.15
N ASP A 207 3.85 6.30 -17.59
CA ASP A 207 4.19 6.33 -19.01
C ASP A 207 3.44 5.21 -19.78
N GLY A 208 2.78 5.58 -20.89
CA GLY A 208 1.94 4.67 -21.67
C GLY A 208 0.47 4.61 -21.26
N VAL A 209 0.08 5.17 -20.11
CA VAL A 209 -1.31 5.49 -19.77
C VAL A 209 -1.55 6.91 -20.28
N GLY A 210 -2.23 7.04 -21.42
CA GLY A 210 -2.29 8.27 -22.19
C GLY A 210 -2.81 9.49 -21.44
N VAL A 211 -1.90 10.29 -20.90
CA VAL A 211 -1.95 11.76 -20.95
C VAL A 211 -0.53 12.23 -21.24
N GLY A 212 -0.27 12.61 -22.49
CA GLY A 212 1.01 13.22 -22.88
C GLY A 212 1.24 14.51 -22.10
N GLY A 213 2.41 14.61 -21.46
CA GLY A 213 2.83 15.81 -20.75
C GLY A 213 3.81 15.46 -19.65
N GLY A 214 5.09 15.69 -19.95
CA GLY A 214 6.23 15.41 -19.09
C GLY A 214 6.19 16.12 -17.73
N VAL A 215 7.26 15.87 -16.99
CA VAL A 215 7.56 16.32 -15.64
C VAL A 215 7.18 17.79 -15.44
N VAL A 216 6.46 18.06 -14.35
CA VAL A 216 5.96 19.37 -13.89
C VAL A 216 5.19 20.17 -14.94
N ASP A 217 3.91 19.83 -15.09
CA ASP A 217 2.93 20.86 -15.41
C ASP A 217 1.62 20.52 -14.69
N VAL A 218 1.38 21.21 -13.57
CA VAL A 218 0.08 21.25 -12.89
C VAL A 218 -0.82 22.11 -13.77
N VAL A 219 -1.28 21.55 -14.88
CA VAL A 219 -2.20 22.24 -15.77
C VAL A 219 -3.59 22.13 -15.14
N SER A 220 -4.00 23.24 -14.52
CA SER A 220 -5.41 23.66 -14.49
C SER A 220 -5.92 23.71 -15.93
N GLY A 221 -6.38 22.58 -16.44
CA GLY A 221 -6.99 22.44 -17.75
C GLY A 221 -8.08 21.40 -17.63
N GLY A 222 -9.33 21.86 -17.63
CA GLY A 222 -10.50 21.00 -17.52
C GLY A 222 -10.49 19.92 -18.59
N VAL A 223 -10.14 18.70 -18.20
CA VAL A 223 -10.45 17.51 -18.99
C VAL A 223 -11.96 17.28 -18.85
N GLY A 224 -12.64 17.21 -19.99
CA GLY A 224 -14.10 17.19 -20.07
C GLY A 224 -14.74 16.15 -19.15
N ARG A 225 -15.88 16.52 -18.56
CA ARG A 225 -16.74 15.64 -17.75
C ARG A 225 -17.02 14.35 -18.52
N GLY A 226 -16.28 13.29 -18.21
CA GLY A 226 -16.59 11.94 -18.67
C GLY A 226 -17.81 11.40 -17.92
N ALA A 227 -18.63 10.58 -18.58
CA ALA A 227 -19.83 9.97 -18.00
C ALA A 227 -19.58 9.17 -16.70
N ALA A 228 -18.35 8.70 -16.47
CA ALA A 228 -17.93 8.03 -15.23
C ALA A 228 -17.94 8.97 -14.01
N ALA A 229 -17.71 10.28 -14.19
CA ALA A 229 -17.71 11.25 -13.10
C ALA A 229 -19.11 11.55 -12.54
N ASP A 230 -20.17 11.23 -13.30
CA ASP A 230 -21.55 11.37 -12.84
C ASP A 230 -22.03 10.13 -12.04
N ASN A 231 -21.28 9.01 -12.05
CA ASN A 231 -21.56 7.85 -11.20
C ASN A 231 -20.93 8.02 -9.80
N THR A 232 -21.78 8.38 -8.83
CA THR A 232 -21.35 8.63 -7.44
C THR A 232 -20.69 7.42 -6.75
N GLU A 233 -21.06 6.19 -7.11
CA GLU A 233 -20.49 5.00 -6.47
C GLU A 233 -19.09 4.68 -7.00
N GLU A 234 -18.88 4.72 -8.31
CA GLU A 234 -17.55 4.54 -8.91
C GLU A 234 -16.56 5.60 -8.41
N ALA A 235 -17.01 6.86 -8.28
CA ALA A 235 -16.21 7.92 -7.70
C ALA A 235 -15.89 7.66 -6.21
N ARG A 236 -16.81 7.04 -5.45
CA ARG A 236 -16.57 6.63 -4.06
C ARG A 236 -15.55 5.50 -3.98
N GLU A 237 -15.68 4.49 -4.82
CA GLU A 237 -14.72 3.37 -4.88
C GLU A 237 -13.31 3.83 -5.28
N ALA A 238 -13.20 4.75 -6.25
CA ALA A 238 -11.93 5.35 -6.65
C ALA A 238 -11.24 6.08 -5.48
N ARG A 239 -11.99 6.85 -4.67
CA ARG A 239 -11.45 7.51 -3.46
C ARG A 239 -10.95 6.52 -2.41
N GLU A 240 -11.70 5.45 -2.17
CA GLU A 240 -11.27 4.40 -1.25
C GLU A 240 -10.05 3.63 -1.79
N LEU A 241 -9.95 3.44 -3.11
CA LEU A 241 -8.78 2.87 -3.76
C LEU A 241 -7.55 3.75 -3.58
N GLU A 242 -7.64 5.07 -3.85
CA GLU A 242 -6.51 6.00 -3.67
C GLU A 242 -6.02 6.01 -2.22
N LYS A 243 -6.95 6.09 -1.25
CA LYS A 243 -6.62 6.03 0.17
C LYS A 243 -5.90 4.73 0.53
N MET A 244 -6.39 3.59 0.03
CA MET A 244 -5.74 2.29 0.26
C MET A 244 -4.37 2.22 -0.40
N PHE A 245 -4.20 2.81 -1.59
CA PHE A 245 -2.93 2.87 -2.29
C PHE A 245 -1.91 3.72 -1.53
N MET A 246 -2.28 4.89 -1.00
CA MET A 246 -1.38 5.71 -0.16
C MET A 246 -0.93 4.96 1.10
N SER A 247 -1.85 4.23 1.74
CA SER A 247 -1.54 3.34 2.85
C SER A 247 -0.57 2.22 2.43
N HIS A 248 -0.81 1.59 1.28
CA HIS A 248 0.05 0.57 0.70
C HIS A 248 1.48 1.08 0.48
N LEU A 249 1.65 2.27 -0.10
CA LEU A 249 2.96 2.88 -0.34
C LEU A 249 3.74 3.14 0.95
N HIS A 250 3.07 3.62 2.00
CA HIS A 250 3.69 3.76 3.31
C HIS A 250 4.14 2.40 3.87
N ARG A 251 3.29 1.38 3.74
CA ARG A 251 3.60 0.02 4.22
C ARG A 251 4.80 -0.61 3.52
N ILE A 252 5.07 -0.31 2.25
CA ILE A 252 6.29 -0.79 1.57
C ILE A 252 7.54 -0.38 2.35
N GLY A 253 7.59 0.85 2.84
CA GLY A 253 8.67 1.33 3.69
C GLY A 253 8.67 0.71 5.09
N VAL A 254 7.50 0.59 5.73
CA VAL A 254 7.37 0.03 7.10
C VAL A 254 7.77 -1.45 7.17
N ASP A 255 7.36 -2.24 6.19
CA ASP A 255 7.56 -3.69 6.15
C ASP A 255 8.95 -4.08 5.56
N GLY A 256 9.83 -3.11 5.32
CA GLY A 256 11.22 -3.34 4.88
C GLY A 256 11.37 -3.66 3.39
N LEU A 257 10.36 -3.41 2.58
CA LEU A 257 10.29 -3.79 1.16
C LEU A 257 10.75 -2.68 0.20
N LEU A 258 11.18 -1.54 0.74
CA LEU A 258 11.67 -0.41 -0.05
C LEU A 258 12.88 -0.72 -0.97
N PRO A 259 13.79 -1.67 -0.65
CA PRO A 259 14.83 -2.09 -1.60
C PRO A 259 14.29 -2.59 -2.94
N VAL A 260 13.06 -3.11 -3.00
CA VAL A 260 12.41 -3.50 -4.27
C VAL A 260 12.25 -2.30 -5.19
N LEU A 261 11.85 -1.14 -4.66
CA LEU A 261 11.72 0.10 -5.43
C LEU A 261 13.08 0.74 -5.77
N ALA A 262 14.14 0.42 -5.03
CA ALA A 262 15.48 0.90 -5.32
C ALA A 262 16.13 0.19 -6.52
N ALA A 263 15.64 -1.01 -6.88
CA ALA A 263 16.21 -1.79 -7.98
C ALA A 263 16.16 -1.04 -9.32
N THR A 264 17.19 -1.25 -10.14
CA THR A 264 17.33 -0.67 -11.49
C THR A 264 16.74 -1.57 -12.58
N HIS A 265 16.47 -2.84 -12.25
CA HIS A 265 15.89 -3.82 -13.16
C HIS A 265 14.81 -4.65 -12.45
N PRO A 266 13.79 -5.15 -13.18
CA PRO A 266 13.47 -4.83 -14.59
C PRO A 266 13.07 -3.34 -14.79
N PRO A 267 13.08 -2.81 -16.04
CA PRO A 267 12.82 -1.38 -16.31
C PRO A 267 11.46 -0.87 -15.80
N ASP A 268 10.49 -1.77 -15.66
CA ASP A 268 9.18 -1.48 -15.08
C ASP A 268 9.27 -1.02 -13.61
N ILE A 269 10.30 -1.42 -12.86
CA ILE A 269 10.48 -1.04 -11.46
C ILE A 269 10.86 0.45 -11.33
N PRO A 270 11.91 0.97 -12.00
CA PRO A 270 12.17 2.40 -12.05
C PRO A 270 10.95 3.23 -12.50
N ALA A 271 10.25 2.80 -13.55
CA ALA A 271 9.05 3.51 -14.00
C ALA A 271 7.95 3.55 -12.93
N ALA A 272 7.73 2.43 -12.23
CA ALA A 272 6.80 2.38 -11.11
C ALA A 272 7.25 3.25 -9.93
N ARG A 273 8.55 3.27 -9.59
CA ARG A 273 9.11 4.15 -8.56
C ARG A 273 8.83 5.62 -8.89
N ASP A 274 9.11 6.05 -10.11
CA ASP A 274 8.99 7.45 -10.50
C ASP A 274 7.52 7.89 -10.47
N ALA A 275 6.60 7.05 -10.95
CA ALA A 275 5.15 7.27 -10.82
C ALA A 275 4.69 7.36 -9.35
N ILE A 276 5.19 6.47 -8.50
CA ILE A 276 4.90 6.47 -7.05
C ILE A 276 5.40 7.76 -6.39
N LEU A 277 6.64 8.17 -6.66
CA LEU A 277 7.22 9.38 -6.09
C LEU A 277 6.47 10.64 -6.55
N ALA A 278 6.11 10.72 -7.83
CA ALA A 278 5.32 11.82 -8.37
C ALA A 278 3.95 11.91 -7.67
N SER A 279 3.25 10.78 -7.50
CA SER A 279 1.95 10.76 -6.84
C SER A 279 2.03 11.06 -5.35
N LEU A 280 3.07 10.61 -4.64
CA LEU A 280 3.28 10.97 -3.24
C LEU A 280 3.52 12.48 -3.07
N VAL A 281 4.34 13.09 -3.93
CA VAL A 281 4.60 14.54 -3.88
C VAL A 281 3.34 15.33 -4.18
N ALA A 282 2.61 14.97 -5.23
CA ALA A 282 1.36 15.66 -5.56
C ALA A 282 0.31 15.46 -4.45
N ALA A 283 0.21 14.26 -3.87
CA ALA A 283 -0.69 13.98 -2.76
C ALA A 283 -0.35 14.76 -1.50
N ALA A 284 0.93 14.87 -1.14
CA ALA A 284 1.36 15.64 0.03
C ALA A 284 1.14 17.16 -0.15
N SER A 285 1.35 17.69 -1.36
CA SER A 285 1.38 19.13 -1.63
C SER A 285 0.02 19.75 -1.96
N THR A 286 -0.90 19.04 -2.62
CA THR A 286 -2.14 19.67 -3.14
C THR A 286 -3.44 18.93 -2.84
N HIS A 287 -3.41 17.71 -2.29
CA HIS A 287 -4.63 16.91 -2.08
C HIS A 287 -5.63 17.56 -1.10
N VAL A 288 -6.94 17.44 -1.32
CA VAL A 288 -7.95 18.09 -0.44
C VAL A 288 -8.14 17.39 0.91
N SER A 289 -7.88 16.09 1.01
CA SER A 289 -7.91 15.37 2.29
C SER A 289 -6.58 15.50 3.04
N ALA A 290 -6.64 16.05 4.26
CA ALA A 290 -5.50 16.07 5.18
C ALA A 290 -4.99 14.65 5.50
N SER A 291 -5.88 13.65 5.54
CA SER A 291 -5.52 12.25 5.81
C SER A 291 -4.63 11.66 4.72
N ILE A 292 -4.93 11.94 3.45
CA ILE A 292 -4.10 11.49 2.32
C ILE A 292 -2.77 12.22 2.30
N ARG A 293 -2.75 13.54 2.50
CA ARG A 293 -1.49 14.30 2.64
C ARG A 293 -0.59 13.72 3.74
N LYS A 294 -1.19 13.38 4.88
CA LYS A 294 -0.48 12.77 6.01
C LYS A 294 0.14 11.43 5.61
N MET A 295 -0.63 10.51 5.01
CA MET A 295 -0.10 9.22 4.57
C MET A 295 1.02 9.37 3.53
N ALA A 296 0.87 10.32 2.60
CA ALA A 296 1.89 10.62 1.61
C ALA A 296 3.19 11.12 2.25
N LEU A 297 3.11 12.05 3.21
CA LEU A 297 4.27 12.51 3.99
C LEU A 297 4.90 11.39 4.83
N GLN A 298 4.09 10.51 5.42
CA GLN A 298 4.59 9.36 6.16
C GLN A 298 5.35 8.37 5.26
N ALA A 299 4.85 8.12 4.04
CA ALA A 299 5.56 7.32 3.05
C ALA A 299 6.88 7.99 2.64
N LEU A 300 6.85 9.27 2.24
CA LEU A 300 8.04 10.02 1.84
C LEU A 300 9.09 10.12 2.95
N THR A 301 8.65 10.31 4.21
CA THR A 301 9.54 10.30 5.38
C THR A 301 10.20 8.94 5.53
N LYS A 302 9.44 7.85 5.42
CA LYS A 302 10.00 6.50 5.49
C LYS A 302 10.99 6.25 4.36
N PHE A 303 10.72 6.76 3.16
CA PHE A 303 11.63 6.63 2.02
C PHE A 303 12.92 7.40 2.29
N ALA A 304 12.83 8.64 2.78
CA ALA A 304 14.00 9.43 3.17
C ALA A 304 14.86 8.75 4.25
N THR A 305 14.26 8.12 5.26
CA THR A 305 15.04 7.42 6.29
C THR A 305 15.89 6.25 5.77
N ILE A 306 15.50 5.67 4.64
CA ILE A 306 16.14 4.48 4.05
C ILE A 306 17.04 4.87 2.87
N TRP A 307 16.59 5.79 2.02
CA TRP A 307 17.28 6.16 0.79
C TRP A 307 18.22 7.33 0.93
N VAL A 308 18.06 8.21 1.93
CA VAL A 308 19.06 9.26 2.20
C VAL A 308 20.14 8.66 3.11
N PRO A 309 21.40 8.55 2.64
CA PRO A 309 22.48 8.05 3.46
C PRO A 309 22.68 8.93 4.70
N THR A 310 23.09 8.33 5.80
CA THR A 310 23.59 9.08 6.96
C THR A 310 24.90 9.79 6.62
N ALA A 311 25.28 10.78 7.43
CA ALA A 311 26.58 11.44 7.31
C ALA A 311 27.73 10.43 7.40
N GLU A 312 27.62 9.42 8.28
CA GLU A 312 28.60 8.33 8.42
C GLU A 312 28.68 7.46 7.16
N GLN A 313 27.54 7.06 6.60
CA GLN A 313 27.49 6.29 5.35
C GLN A 313 28.06 7.07 4.17
N THR A 314 27.77 8.37 4.11
CA THR A 314 28.31 9.27 3.08
C THR A 314 29.84 9.38 3.22
N ALA A 315 30.34 9.57 4.44
CA ALA A 315 31.77 9.62 4.74
C ALA A 315 32.48 8.29 4.42
N ALA A 316 31.80 7.17 4.60
CA ALA A 316 32.27 5.83 4.25
C ALA A 316 32.15 5.50 2.74
N GLY A 317 31.64 6.44 1.91
CA GLY A 317 31.48 6.24 0.47
C GLY A 317 30.38 5.26 0.07
N VAL A 318 29.41 4.99 0.97
CA VAL A 318 28.24 4.16 0.65
C VAL A 318 27.37 4.91 -0.36
N PRO A 319 27.09 4.34 -1.55
CA PRO A 319 26.28 4.99 -2.55
C PRO A 319 24.83 5.12 -2.08
N GLU A 320 24.17 6.16 -2.57
CA GLU A 320 22.73 6.33 -2.38
C GLU A 320 21.96 5.19 -3.05
N PRO A 321 21.02 4.51 -2.35
CA PRO A 321 20.23 3.41 -2.92
C PRO A 321 19.45 3.80 -4.18
N VAL A 322 18.95 5.03 -4.24
CA VAL A 322 18.27 5.60 -5.41
C VAL A 322 19.04 6.85 -5.82
N PRO A 323 19.80 6.82 -6.92
CA PRO A 323 20.63 7.96 -7.32
C PRO A 323 19.85 9.26 -7.48
N GLY A 324 20.28 10.31 -6.77
CA GLY A 324 19.68 11.65 -6.84
C GLY A 324 18.48 11.85 -5.91
N PHE A 325 18.13 10.85 -5.10
CA PHE A 325 16.98 10.93 -4.21
C PHE A 325 17.17 11.99 -3.11
N THR A 326 18.37 12.19 -2.59
CA THR A 326 18.68 13.19 -1.55
C THR A 326 18.40 14.59 -2.08
N ARG A 327 18.77 14.85 -3.35
CA ARG A 327 18.47 16.10 -4.03
C ARG A 327 16.97 16.28 -4.22
N PHE A 328 16.27 15.26 -4.72
CA PHE A 328 14.82 15.27 -4.86
C PHE A 328 14.10 15.51 -3.52
N ALA A 329 14.55 14.86 -2.44
CA ALA A 329 14.00 15.01 -1.10
C ALA A 329 14.15 16.44 -0.58
N ALA A 330 15.28 17.10 -0.84
CA ALA A 330 15.51 18.49 -0.45
C ALA A 330 14.77 19.50 -1.35
N GLU A 331 14.97 19.42 -2.67
CA GLU A 331 14.52 20.42 -3.65
C GLU A 331 13.02 20.29 -3.98
N THR A 332 12.44 19.10 -3.83
CA THR A 332 11.03 18.85 -4.15
C THR A 332 10.22 18.55 -2.89
N VAL A 333 10.56 17.52 -2.13
CA VAL A 333 9.70 17.10 -1.00
C VAL A 333 9.70 18.11 0.13
N ALA A 334 10.87 18.51 0.63
CA ALA A 334 10.95 19.51 1.69
C ALA A 334 10.39 20.86 1.20
N ALA A 335 10.83 21.31 0.02
CA ALA A 335 10.45 22.62 -0.50
C ALA A 335 8.96 22.73 -0.83
N GLU A 336 8.39 21.83 -1.64
CA GLU A 336 6.99 21.90 -2.06
C GLU A 336 6.02 21.40 -0.99
N CYS A 337 6.29 20.24 -0.40
CA CYS A 337 5.33 19.56 0.47
C CYS A 337 5.40 20.08 1.91
N CYS A 338 6.61 20.33 2.42
CA CYS A 338 6.81 20.65 3.84
C CYS A 338 6.88 22.15 4.13
N VAL A 339 7.30 22.96 3.15
CA VAL A 339 7.45 24.42 3.32
C VAL A 339 6.42 25.19 2.52
N ARG A 340 6.40 25.11 1.19
CA ARG A 340 5.52 25.95 0.36
C ARG A 340 4.05 25.67 0.62
N ALA A 341 3.59 24.42 0.59
CA ALA A 341 2.19 24.09 0.88
C ALA A 341 1.78 24.55 2.29
N VAL A 342 2.66 24.36 3.27
CA VAL A 342 2.44 24.75 4.66
C VAL A 342 2.35 26.27 4.80
N LEU A 343 3.36 27.01 4.32
CA LEU A 343 3.46 28.47 4.48
C LEU A 343 2.44 29.22 3.61
N ARG A 344 2.00 28.64 2.49
CA ARG A 344 0.85 29.14 1.72
C ARG A 344 -0.40 29.17 2.60
N GLY A 345 -0.51 28.27 3.58
CA GLY A 345 -1.66 28.13 4.47
C GLY A 345 -2.68 27.10 3.98
N ASP A 346 -2.21 26.05 3.30
CA ASP A 346 -3.05 24.95 2.80
C ASP A 346 -3.53 24.03 3.94
N LEU A 347 -2.78 24.00 5.06
CA LEU A 347 -3.08 23.25 6.27
C LEU A 347 -3.47 24.21 7.40
N ASP A 348 -4.71 24.15 7.88
CA ASP A 348 -5.17 24.95 9.02
C ASP A 348 -4.71 24.29 10.33
N PRO A 349 -3.81 24.90 11.12
CA PRO A 349 -3.31 24.30 12.35
C PRO A 349 -4.37 24.13 13.45
N ARG A 350 -5.57 24.73 13.29
CA ARG A 350 -6.70 24.56 14.22
C ARG A 350 -7.48 23.27 13.95
N ASP A 351 -7.44 22.76 12.72
CA ASP A 351 -8.00 21.46 12.39
C ASP A 351 -7.04 20.34 12.85
N ALA A 352 -7.57 19.34 13.55
CA ALA A 352 -6.74 18.27 14.11
C ALA A 352 -6.07 17.41 13.02
N GLY A 353 -6.75 17.20 11.89
CA GLY A 353 -6.20 16.48 10.74
C GLY A 353 -5.03 17.22 10.13
N CYS A 354 -5.22 18.48 9.79
CA CYS A 354 -4.20 19.38 9.26
C CYS A 354 -3.02 19.58 10.21
N ALA A 355 -3.28 19.73 11.52
CA ALA A 355 -2.24 19.83 12.54
C ALA A 355 -1.40 18.54 12.62
N SER A 356 -2.03 17.37 12.46
CA SER A 356 -1.30 16.10 12.36
C SER A 356 -0.45 16.04 11.10
N THR A 357 -0.96 16.46 9.95
CA THR A 357 -0.21 16.51 8.67
C THR A 357 0.98 17.46 8.75
N LEU A 358 0.80 18.63 9.39
CA LEU A 358 1.89 19.56 9.66
C LEU A 358 2.98 18.93 10.54
N GLY A 359 2.59 18.10 11.51
CA GLY A 359 3.52 17.30 12.30
C GLY A 359 4.39 16.36 11.45
N GLU A 360 3.81 15.73 10.43
CA GLU A 360 4.58 14.88 9.50
C GLU A 360 5.52 15.71 8.61
N ALA A 361 5.11 16.91 8.18
CA ALA A 361 5.97 17.82 7.42
C ALA A 361 7.19 18.28 8.25
N VAL A 362 7.01 18.52 9.55
CA VAL A 362 8.11 18.80 10.48
C VAL A 362 9.00 17.56 10.66
N THR A 363 8.38 16.37 10.76
CA THR A 363 9.12 15.10 10.91
C THR A 363 10.00 14.81 9.69
N PHE A 364 9.50 15.03 8.47
CA PHE A 364 10.29 14.90 7.25
C PHE A 364 11.51 15.83 7.26
N GLN A 365 11.30 17.11 7.61
CA GLN A 365 12.40 18.08 7.67
C GLN A 365 13.44 17.70 8.72
N ARG A 366 13.03 17.15 9.87
CA ARG A 366 13.95 16.62 10.89
C ARG A 366 14.81 15.49 10.36
N VAL A 367 14.22 14.55 9.62
CA VAL A 367 14.99 13.47 8.97
C VAL A 367 16.02 14.07 8.02
N MET A 368 15.66 15.05 7.20
CA MET A 368 16.62 15.69 6.29
C MET A 368 17.71 16.48 7.03
N LEU A 369 17.38 17.15 8.14
CA LEU A 369 18.36 17.86 8.97
C LEU A 369 19.31 16.89 9.67
N GLU A 370 18.81 15.77 10.19
CA GLU A 370 19.61 14.69 10.77
C GLU A 370 20.57 14.08 9.72
N ARG A 371 20.08 13.85 8.50
CA ARG A 371 20.84 13.13 7.46
C ARG A 371 21.84 14.00 6.73
N CYS A 372 21.47 15.24 6.42
CA CYS A 372 22.25 16.14 5.56
C CYS A 372 22.91 17.31 6.32
N GLY A 373 22.54 17.54 7.58
CA GLY A 373 23.11 18.59 8.44
C GLY A 373 23.07 19.98 7.82
N ASP A 374 24.18 20.71 7.96
CA ASP A 374 24.32 22.11 7.54
C ASP A 374 24.09 22.35 6.05
N SER A 375 24.31 21.34 5.21
CA SER A 375 24.07 21.46 3.77
C SER A 375 22.58 21.69 3.48
N PHE A 376 21.70 20.92 4.13
CA PHE A 376 20.26 21.05 4.00
C PHE A 376 19.75 22.28 4.74
N ALA A 377 20.29 22.62 5.92
CA ALA A 377 19.94 23.84 6.63
C ALA A 377 20.17 25.10 5.77
N ARG A 378 21.36 25.22 5.14
CA ARG A 378 21.68 26.33 4.22
C ARG A 378 20.78 26.36 3.00
N HIS A 379 20.47 25.19 2.43
CA HIS A 379 19.52 25.09 1.31
C HIS A 379 18.13 25.59 1.72
N LEU A 380 17.63 25.18 2.89
CA LEU A 380 16.32 25.58 3.39
C LEU A 380 16.24 27.09 3.57
N VAL A 381 17.23 27.70 4.23
CA VAL A 381 17.27 29.15 4.45
C VAL A 381 17.41 29.93 3.15
N GLY A 382 18.43 29.63 2.35
CA GLY A 382 18.80 30.44 1.19
C GLY A 382 17.94 30.22 -0.05
N ILE A 383 17.47 28.99 -0.28
CA ILE A 383 16.81 28.61 -1.53
C ILE A 383 15.30 28.43 -1.36
N VAL A 384 14.84 27.94 -0.20
CA VAL A 384 13.42 27.64 0.01
C VAL A 384 12.69 28.77 0.74
N LEU A 385 13.22 29.23 1.87
CA LEU A 385 12.57 30.20 2.76
C LEU A 385 12.76 31.66 2.28
N ALA A 386 13.95 32.02 1.79
CA ALA A 386 14.24 33.38 1.34
C ALA A 386 13.28 33.89 0.23
N PRO A 387 12.92 33.11 -0.80
CA PRO A 387 11.93 33.53 -1.79
C PRO A 387 10.51 33.74 -1.23
N LEU A 388 10.19 33.10 -0.10
CA LEU A 388 8.94 33.29 0.64
C LEU A 388 9.01 34.52 1.56
N GLY A 389 10.12 35.27 1.49
CA GLY A 389 10.32 36.53 2.18
C GLY A 389 10.66 36.42 3.65
N LEU A 390 11.02 35.23 4.12
CA LEU A 390 11.64 34.99 5.41
C LEU A 390 13.14 35.25 5.27
N ASP A 391 13.66 36.24 5.99
CA ASP A 391 15.08 36.60 5.95
C ASP A 391 15.98 35.53 6.59
N ALA A 392 17.29 35.75 6.55
CA ALA A 392 18.27 34.79 7.05
C ALA A 392 18.14 34.54 8.56
N ASP A 393 17.73 35.54 9.34
CA ASP A 393 17.59 35.44 10.80
C ASP A 393 16.37 34.58 11.14
N VAL A 394 15.21 34.89 10.54
CA VAL A 394 13.98 34.11 10.70
C VAL A 394 14.15 32.71 10.11
N GLY A 395 14.87 32.56 8.99
CA GLY A 395 15.19 31.27 8.39
C GLY A 395 16.07 30.40 9.29
N SER A 396 17.08 30.99 9.93
CA SER A 396 17.94 30.27 10.87
C SER A 396 17.16 29.84 12.12
N GLU A 397 16.27 30.71 12.61
CA GLU A 397 15.36 30.37 13.71
C GLU A 397 14.36 29.28 13.31
N TYR A 398 13.86 29.29 12.07
CA TYR A 398 13.00 28.24 11.54
C TYR A 398 13.69 26.88 11.58
N VAL A 399 14.94 26.80 11.10
CA VAL A 399 15.74 25.57 11.15
C VAL A 399 15.92 25.10 12.60
N ARG A 400 16.26 26.02 13.52
CA ARG A 400 16.46 25.70 14.94
C ARG A 400 15.19 25.14 15.57
N VAL A 401 14.05 25.79 15.35
CA VAL A 401 12.74 25.39 15.91
C VAL A 401 12.27 24.07 15.33
N VAL A 402 12.34 23.88 14.01
CA VAL A 402 11.97 22.62 13.36
C VAL A 402 12.84 21.47 13.89
N SER A 403 14.14 21.71 14.09
CA SER A 403 15.08 20.71 14.61
C SER A 403 14.80 20.31 16.06
N LEU A 404 14.69 21.30 16.95
CA LEU A 404 14.86 21.09 18.40
C LEU A 404 13.57 21.24 19.22
N ALA A 405 12.59 22.00 18.73
CA ALA A 405 11.41 22.31 19.53
C ALA A 405 10.45 21.12 19.66
N THR A 406 9.53 21.18 20.61
CA THR A 406 8.44 20.19 20.66
C THR A 406 7.55 20.31 19.41
N PRO A 407 6.82 19.25 19.01
CA PRO A 407 5.91 19.33 17.86
C PRO A 407 4.87 20.46 17.99
N LYS A 408 4.44 20.79 19.22
CA LYS A 408 3.49 21.88 19.46
C LYS A 408 4.12 23.24 19.19
N GLU A 409 5.33 23.48 19.70
CA GLU A 409 6.08 24.73 19.51
C GLU A 409 6.47 24.93 18.05
N ALA A 410 6.93 23.87 17.37
CA ALA A 410 7.27 23.93 15.96
C ALA A 410 6.06 24.35 15.11
N ARG A 411 4.87 23.78 15.38
CA ARG A 411 3.63 24.18 14.68
C ARG A 411 3.24 25.62 14.98
N ALA A 412 3.36 26.06 16.23
CA ALA A 412 3.04 27.43 16.61
C ALA A 412 3.94 28.44 15.87
N PHE A 413 5.26 28.18 15.85
CA PHE A 413 6.22 29.02 15.14
C PHE A 413 5.96 29.05 13.62
N ILE A 414 5.68 27.89 13.01
CA ILE A 414 5.29 27.83 11.60
C ILE A 414 4.03 28.66 11.33
N GLY A 415 3.07 28.67 12.27
CA GLY A 415 1.88 29.52 12.20
C GLY A 415 2.22 31.02 12.19
N GLU A 416 3.25 31.46 12.91
CA GLU A 416 3.74 32.84 12.84
C GLU A 416 4.43 33.12 11.48
N CYS A 417 5.25 32.19 10.98
CA CYS A 417 5.84 32.31 9.64
C CYS A 417 4.76 32.43 8.55
N GLN A 418 3.66 31.67 8.65
CA GLN A 418 2.52 31.78 7.74
C GLN A 418 1.95 33.21 7.71
N LYS A 419 1.87 33.91 8.85
CA LYS A 419 1.38 35.29 8.91
C LYS A 419 2.33 36.26 8.22
N VAL A 420 3.65 36.09 8.42
CA VAL A 420 4.68 36.91 7.75
C VAL A 420 4.59 36.75 6.23
N VAL A 421 4.50 35.51 5.76
CA VAL A 421 4.38 35.18 4.34
C VAL A 421 3.07 35.73 3.76
N ALA A 422 1.96 35.58 4.48
CA ALA A 422 0.65 36.10 4.08
C ALA A 422 0.64 37.63 3.95
N ALA A 423 1.31 38.34 4.86
CA ALA A 423 1.41 39.80 4.81
C ALA A 423 2.24 40.29 3.62
N LYS A 424 3.30 39.56 3.27
CA LYS A 424 4.23 39.95 2.20
C LYS A 424 3.77 39.52 0.80
N TYR A 425 3.06 38.39 0.71
CA TYR A 425 2.59 37.82 -0.57
C TYR A 425 1.09 37.45 -0.50
N PRO A 426 0.19 38.44 -0.45
CA PRO A 426 -1.26 38.17 -0.38
C PRO A 426 -1.78 37.35 -1.57
N ALA A 427 -1.16 37.47 -2.74
CA ALA A 427 -1.51 36.69 -3.94
C ALA A 427 -1.34 35.17 -3.76
N MET A 428 -0.37 34.70 -2.94
CA MET A 428 -0.18 33.28 -2.67
C MET A 428 -1.36 32.67 -1.90
N ILE A 429 -2.07 33.47 -1.11
CA ILE A 429 -3.24 33.01 -0.34
C ILE A 429 -4.38 32.61 -1.29
N HIS A 430 -4.49 33.26 -2.43
CA HIS A 430 -5.49 32.95 -3.46
C HIS A 430 -5.18 31.65 -4.22
N GLN A 431 -3.95 31.14 -4.14
CA GLN A 431 -3.52 29.88 -4.75
C GLN A 431 -3.60 28.69 -3.77
N ARG A 432 -4.28 28.85 -2.62
CA ARG A 432 -4.36 27.80 -1.60
C ARG A 432 -5.12 26.57 -2.07
N HIS A 433 -4.55 25.41 -1.80
CA HIS A 433 -5.22 24.12 -1.89
C HIS A 433 -5.71 23.72 -0.50
N ARG A 434 -6.75 24.39 0.00
CA ARG A 434 -7.26 24.14 1.36
C ARG A 434 -7.73 22.70 1.50
N CYS A 435 -7.36 22.08 2.62
CA CYS A 435 -7.98 20.82 3.00
C CYS A 435 -9.46 21.03 3.36
N THR A 436 -10.30 20.07 2.97
CA THR A 436 -11.74 20.02 3.27
C THR A 436 -12.05 19.05 4.39
#